data_AF-A0A6G1JX49-F1
#
_entry.id   AF-A0A6G1JX49-F1
#
_cell.length_a   1.000
_cell.length_b   1.000
_cell.length_c   1.000
_cell.angle_alpha   90.00
_cell.angle_beta   90.00
_cell.angle_gamma   90.00
#
_symmetry.space_group_name_H-M   'P 1'
#
loop_
_entity.id
_entity.type
_entity.pdbx_description
1 polymer ?
#
loop_
_entity_poly.entity_id
_entity_poly.type
_entity_poly.pdbx_seq_one_letter_code
_entity_poly.pdbx_strand_id
1 'polypeptide(L)'
;MSLPTYFTFNTGAKISAVAFNGTNCKLFPPKGNGVFDLADVDSSVTYTAMEELLESEKVHTIGVSNFTVSRLNNLLGKTKVVPAVNQVEAHSYLRQSSLFDFYKSKKILIEAYSPLGNNQTGEV
;
A
#
# COMPACT_ATOMS: atom_id res chain seq x y z
N MET A 1 -16.52 -21.42 0.06
CA MET A 1 -16.39 -20.23 -0.81
C MET A 1 -15.52 -19.23 -0.09
N SER A 2 -14.22 -19.23 -0.40
CA SER A 2 -13.21 -18.34 0.23
C SER A 2 -13.12 -17.08 -0.61
N LEU A 3 -13.51 -15.94 -0.06
CA LEU A 3 -13.36 -14.64 -0.72
C LEU A 3 -11.86 -14.30 -0.80
N PRO A 4 -11.32 -13.96 -1.98
CA PRO A 4 -9.98 -13.39 -2.09
C PRO A 4 -10.04 -11.90 -1.73
N THR A 5 -9.41 -11.53 -0.62
CA THR A 5 -9.21 -10.13 -0.23
C THR A 5 -8.07 -9.53 -1.07
N TYR A 6 -8.36 -9.07 -2.29
CA TYR A 6 -7.47 -8.18 -3.03
C TYR A 6 -8.30 -7.20 -3.87
N PHE A 7 -8.22 -5.91 -3.52
CA PHE A 7 -8.64 -4.82 -4.40
C PHE A 7 -7.69 -4.78 -5.61
N THR A 8 -8.04 -5.46 -6.69
CA THR A 8 -7.43 -5.28 -8.01
C THR A 8 -8.22 -4.24 -8.79
N PHE A 9 -7.62 -3.07 -9.05
CA PHE A 9 -8.11 -2.19 -10.12
C PHE A 9 -7.83 -2.88 -11.45
N ASN A 10 -8.89 -3.14 -12.22
CA ASN A 10 -8.85 -3.78 -13.52
C ASN A 10 -8.28 -2.84 -14.59
N THR A 11 -6.98 -2.63 -14.54
CA THR A 11 -6.15 -2.16 -15.65
C THR A 11 -4.93 -3.04 -15.61
N GLY A 12 -4.49 -3.61 -16.73
CA GLY A 12 -3.38 -4.60 -16.82
C GLY A 12 -2.00 -4.14 -16.31
N ALA A 13 -1.91 -3.10 -15.49
CA ALA A 13 -0.74 -2.68 -14.75
C ALA A 13 -0.74 -3.35 -13.36
N LYS A 14 0.28 -4.17 -13.10
CA LYS A 14 0.58 -4.68 -11.76
C LYS A 14 1.09 -3.51 -10.92
N ILE A 15 0.21 -2.81 -10.22
CA ILE A 15 0.59 -1.72 -9.33
C ILE A 15 0.63 -2.26 -7.90
N SER A 16 1.84 -2.65 -7.49
CA SER A 16 2.17 -3.03 -6.12
C SER A 16 3.23 -2.05 -5.64
N ALA A 17 3.12 -1.59 -4.39
CA ALA A 17 4.18 -0.80 -3.75
C ALA A 17 5.51 -1.60 -3.62
N VAL A 18 5.43 -2.92 -3.83
CA VAL A 18 6.56 -3.84 -3.96
C VAL A 18 6.58 -4.39 -5.38
N ALA A 19 7.57 -3.99 -6.15
CA ALA A 19 7.79 -4.52 -7.49
C ALA A 19 8.61 -5.83 -7.40
N PHE A 20 8.36 -6.78 -8.31
CA PHE A 20 9.13 -8.02 -8.43
C PHE A 20 9.92 -8.02 -9.73
N ASN A 21 11.13 -8.60 -9.72
CA ASN A 21 11.87 -8.83 -10.95
C ASN A 21 11.12 -9.90 -11.76
N GLY A 22 10.67 -9.55 -12.97
CA GLY A 22 9.69 -10.29 -13.76
C GLY A 22 10.15 -11.62 -14.37
N THR A 23 11.03 -12.36 -13.71
CA THR A 23 11.65 -13.58 -14.25
C THR A 23 10.80 -14.84 -14.08
N ASN A 24 9.75 -14.82 -13.24
CA ASN A 24 8.89 -15.99 -13.00
C ASN A 24 7.39 -15.61 -12.96
N CYS A 25 6.53 -16.44 -13.57
CA CYS A 25 5.06 -16.27 -13.61
C CYS A 25 4.34 -16.51 -12.27
N LYS A 26 5.07 -16.65 -11.16
CA LYS A 26 4.50 -16.87 -9.83
C LYS A 26 4.05 -15.55 -9.21
N LEU A 27 2.95 -15.58 -8.45
CA LEU A 27 2.36 -14.39 -7.82
C LEU A 27 3.31 -13.71 -6.82
N PHE A 28 4.11 -14.51 -6.11
CA PHE A 28 5.18 -14.04 -5.23
C PHE A 28 6.45 -14.82 -5.58
N PRO A 29 7.25 -14.35 -6.55
CA PRO A 29 8.40 -15.09 -7.05
C PRO A 29 9.49 -15.15 -5.97
N PRO A 30 9.89 -16.34 -5.50
CA PRO A 30 11.03 -16.45 -4.61
C PRO A 30 12.33 -16.51 -5.42
N LYS A 31 13.39 -15.91 -4.89
CA LYS A 31 14.78 -16.23 -5.21
C LYS A 31 15.09 -17.66 -4.75
N GLY A 32 16.20 -18.22 -5.23
CA GLY A 32 16.64 -19.58 -4.86
C GLY A 32 16.84 -19.83 -3.36
N ASN A 33 16.89 -18.78 -2.55
CA ASN A 33 17.01 -18.83 -1.08
C ASN A 33 15.66 -18.69 -0.34
N GLY A 34 14.52 -18.69 -1.05
CA GLY A 34 13.18 -18.55 -0.45
C GLY A 34 12.74 -17.12 -0.14
N VAL A 35 13.62 -16.12 -0.33
CA VAL A 35 13.27 -14.69 -0.19
C VAL A 35 12.61 -14.20 -1.47
N PHE A 36 11.63 -13.30 -1.40
CA PHE A 36 11.01 -12.75 -2.61
C PHE A 36 11.99 -11.99 -3.51
N ASP A 37 11.81 -12.14 -4.82
CA ASP A 37 12.62 -11.47 -5.84
C ASP A 37 12.13 -10.05 -6.10
N LEU A 38 12.49 -9.14 -5.20
CA LEU A 38 12.08 -7.75 -5.24
C LEU A 38 12.90 -6.94 -6.24
N ALA A 39 12.22 -6.13 -7.05
CA ALA A 39 12.85 -5.10 -7.86
C ALA A 39 13.11 -3.86 -7.02
N ASP A 40 14.26 -3.22 -7.24
CA ASP A 40 14.62 -1.96 -6.59
C ASP A 40 13.99 -0.79 -7.35
N VAL A 41 12.75 -0.47 -6.99
CA VAL A 41 11.97 0.61 -7.61
C VAL A 41 11.51 1.54 -6.50
N ASP A 42 11.78 2.84 -6.67
CA ASP A 42 11.26 3.85 -5.76
C ASP A 42 9.73 3.89 -5.83
N SER A 43 9.09 3.91 -4.67
CA SER A 43 7.63 4.01 -4.56
C SER A 43 7.04 5.22 -5.28
N SER A 44 7.79 6.32 -5.44
CA SER A 44 7.34 7.50 -6.18
C SER A 44 7.09 7.21 -7.65
N VAL A 45 7.87 6.30 -8.27
CA VAL A 45 7.66 5.92 -9.68
C VAL A 45 6.29 5.26 -9.85
N THR A 46 5.95 4.35 -8.93
CA THR A 46 4.65 3.67 -8.94
C THR A 46 3.53 4.66 -8.65
N TYR A 47 3.73 5.57 -7.70
CA TYR A 47 2.72 6.55 -7.33
C TYR A 47 2.47 7.57 -8.44
N THR A 48 3.49 8.00 -9.18
CA THR A 48 3.31 8.86 -10.35
C THR A 48 2.52 8.17 -11.45
N ALA A 49 2.72 6.87 -11.69
CA ALA A 49 1.85 6.11 -12.59
C ALA A 49 0.39 6.06 -12.07
N MET A 50 0.16 6.08 -10.76
CA MET A 50 -1.18 6.20 -10.17
C MET A 50 -1.78 7.61 -10.37
N GLU A 51 -0.95 8.66 -10.37
CA GLU A 51 -1.39 10.03 -10.70
C GLU A 51 -1.92 10.10 -12.14
N GLU A 52 -1.27 9.42 -13.09
CA GLU A 52 -1.75 9.32 -14.49
C GLU A 52 -3.10 8.58 -14.60
N LEU A 53 -3.34 7.58 -13.74
CA LEU A 53 -4.64 6.90 -13.67
C LEU A 53 -5.74 7.82 -13.15
N LEU A 54 -5.40 8.71 -12.21
CA LEU A 54 -6.31 9.73 -11.70
C LEU A 54 -6.61 10.78 -12.78
N GLU A 55 -5.59 11.26 -13.50
CA GLU A 55 -5.73 12.21 -14.62
C GLU A 55 -6.54 11.64 -15.79
N SER A 56 -6.43 10.34 -16.04
CA SER A 56 -7.22 9.64 -17.06
C SER A 56 -8.63 9.24 -16.60
N GLU A 57 -9.06 9.68 -15.41
CA GLU A 57 -10.38 9.44 -14.82
C GLU A 57 -10.75 7.94 -14.67
N LYS A 58 -9.75 7.05 -14.71
CA LYS A 58 -9.96 5.60 -14.50
C LYS A 58 -10.17 5.25 -13.04
N VAL A 59 -9.75 6.14 -12.14
CA VAL A 59 -9.92 6.03 -10.69
C VAL A 59 -10.39 7.37 -10.16
N HIS A 60 -11.19 7.35 -9.10
CA HIS A 60 -11.68 8.57 -8.44
C HIS A 60 -10.67 9.13 -7.42
N THR A 61 -9.90 8.23 -6.79
CA THR A 61 -8.97 8.56 -5.70
C THR A 61 -7.81 7.59 -5.71
N ILE A 62 -6.65 8.05 -5.26
CA ILE A 62 -5.45 7.23 -5.08
C ILE A 62 -4.94 7.33 -3.63
N GLY A 63 -4.35 6.25 -3.14
CA GLY A 63 -3.92 6.09 -1.75
C GLY A 63 -2.69 5.20 -1.64
N VAL A 64 -2.23 5.03 -0.40
CA VAL A 64 -1.10 4.15 -0.07
C VAL A 64 -1.51 3.17 1.04
N SER A 65 -0.68 2.15 1.27
CA SER A 65 -0.88 1.19 2.37
C SER A 65 0.47 0.89 3.01
N ASN A 66 0.51 0.79 4.34
CA ASN A 66 1.71 0.53 5.14
C ASN A 66 2.84 1.56 5.00
N PHE A 67 2.51 2.84 4.76
CA PHE A 67 3.52 3.91 4.69
C PHE A 67 3.82 4.51 6.06
N THR A 68 5.07 4.47 6.51
CA THR A 68 5.53 5.21 7.69
C THR A 68 5.61 6.71 7.41
N VAL A 69 5.70 7.54 8.46
CA VAL A 69 5.91 9.00 8.34
C VAL A 69 7.09 9.33 7.42
N SER A 70 8.22 8.63 7.60
CA SER A 70 9.42 8.86 6.77
C SER A 70 9.19 8.52 5.30
N ARG A 71 8.55 7.38 5.01
CA ARG A 71 8.25 6.97 3.62
C ARG A 71 7.27 7.94 2.97
N LEU A 72 6.26 8.36 3.72
CA LEU A 72 5.29 9.32 3.21
C LEU A 72 5.91 10.70 2.95
N ASN A 73 6.78 11.20 3.83
CA ASN A 73 7.49 12.45 3.58
C ASN A 73 8.40 12.37 2.35
N ASN A 74 9.06 11.23 2.14
CA ASN A 74 9.86 11.01 0.93
C ASN A 74 9.00 11.01 -0.33
N LEU A 75 7.85 10.32 -0.29
CA LEU A 75 6.88 10.28 -1.37
C LEU A 75 6.35 11.68 -1.71
N LEU A 76 5.88 12.41 -0.71
CA LEU A 76 5.34 13.77 -0.85
C LEU A 76 6.38 14.78 -1.37
N GLY A 77 7.67 14.51 -1.21
CA GLY A 77 8.74 15.32 -1.79
C GLY A 77 8.98 15.07 -3.28
N LYS A 78 8.40 14.01 -3.85
CA LYS A 78 8.61 13.55 -5.23
C LYS A 78 7.34 13.50 -6.08
N THR A 79 6.16 13.56 -5.47
CA THR A 79 4.85 13.44 -6.13
C THR A 79 4.01 14.71 -5.98
N LYS A 80 2.97 14.87 -6.80
CA LYS A 80 2.13 16.07 -6.83
C LYS A 80 0.84 15.90 -6.03
N VAL A 81 0.25 14.71 -6.08
CA VAL A 81 -1.02 14.38 -5.43
C VAL A 81 -0.74 13.85 -4.03
N VAL A 82 -1.45 14.39 -3.04
CA VAL A 82 -1.42 13.88 -1.67
C VAL A 82 -2.30 12.62 -1.62
N PRO A 83 -1.82 11.49 -1.07
CA PRO A 83 -2.64 10.29 -0.93
C PRO A 83 -3.92 10.58 -0.13
N ALA A 84 -5.08 10.18 -0.67
CA ALA A 84 -6.34 10.37 0.02
C ALA A 84 -6.43 9.53 1.31
N VAL A 85 -5.85 8.33 1.27
CA VAL A 85 -5.89 7.33 2.34
C VAL A 85 -4.49 6.73 2.54
N ASN A 86 -4.14 6.41 3.78
CA ASN A 86 -3.13 5.42 4.10
C ASN A 86 -3.77 4.28 4.90
N GLN A 87 -3.83 3.08 4.30
CA GLN A 87 -4.37 1.89 4.96
C GLN A 87 -3.29 1.24 5.84
N VAL A 88 -3.53 1.12 7.14
CA VAL A 88 -2.53 0.65 8.13
C VAL A 88 -3.17 -0.24 9.19
N GLU A 89 -2.36 -1.04 9.89
CA GLU A 89 -2.82 -1.83 11.03
C GLU A 89 -3.20 -0.89 12.17
N ALA A 90 -4.45 -0.99 12.61
CA ALA A 90 -4.93 -0.16 13.70
C ALA A 90 -6.04 -0.90 14.45
N HIS A 91 -5.84 -1.11 15.74
CA HIS A 91 -6.79 -1.75 16.64
C HIS A 91 -6.53 -1.28 18.08
N SER A 92 -7.36 -1.70 19.04
CA SER A 92 -7.25 -1.24 20.44
C SER A 92 -5.87 -1.49 21.07
N TYR A 93 -5.16 -2.53 20.63
CA TYR A 93 -3.78 -2.84 21.05
C TYR A 93 -2.69 -2.08 20.28
N LEU A 94 -3.02 -1.45 19.14
CA LEU A 94 -2.09 -0.73 18.27
C LEU A 94 -2.70 0.60 17.79
N ARG A 95 -2.79 1.58 18.71
CA ARG A 95 -3.46 2.87 18.46
C ARG A 95 -2.65 3.92 17.67
N GLN A 96 -1.32 3.84 17.67
CA GLN A 96 -0.40 4.70 16.89
C GLN A 96 -0.79 6.21 16.83
N SER A 97 -1.07 6.84 17.97
CA SER A 97 -1.66 8.21 18.01
C SER A 97 -0.82 9.28 17.30
N SER A 98 0.50 9.28 17.47
CA SER A 98 1.39 10.24 16.80
C SER A 98 1.39 10.09 15.28
N LEU A 99 1.25 8.86 14.79
CA LEU A 99 1.12 8.55 13.37
C LEU A 99 -0.19 9.14 12.81
N PHE A 100 -1.26 9.05 13.61
CA PHE A 100 -2.58 9.50 13.20
C PHE A 100 -2.66 11.03 13.16
N ASP A 101 -2.08 11.71 14.14
CA ASP A 101 -1.97 13.16 14.16
C ASP A 101 -1.20 13.68 12.94
N PHE A 102 -0.12 12.98 12.56
CA PHE A 102 0.63 13.31 11.35
C PHE A 102 -0.23 13.19 10.09
N TYR A 103 -0.93 12.08 9.86
CA TYR A 103 -1.78 11.92 8.67
C TYR A 103 -2.92 12.94 8.65
N LYS A 104 -3.54 13.20 9.82
CA LYS A 104 -4.57 14.22 9.96
C LYS A 104 -4.07 15.61 9.57
N SER A 105 -2.85 15.97 9.95
CA SER A 105 -2.23 17.25 9.57
C SER A 105 -2.04 17.41 8.05
N LYS A 106 -1.90 16.29 7.33
CA LYS A 106 -1.73 16.24 5.87
C LYS A 106 -3.05 16.02 5.12
N LYS A 107 -4.19 15.97 5.83
CA LYS A 107 -5.51 15.63 5.30
C LYS A 107 -5.57 14.24 4.65
N ILE A 108 -4.80 13.30 5.19
CA ILE A 108 -4.77 11.89 4.77
C ILE A 108 -5.68 11.10 5.71
N LEU A 109 -6.65 10.39 5.15
CA LEU A 109 -7.54 9.51 5.92
C LEU A 109 -6.82 8.22 6.29
N ILE A 110 -7.26 7.61 7.38
CA ILE A 110 -6.71 6.35 7.89
C ILE A 110 -7.76 5.27 7.67
N GLU A 111 -7.36 4.21 6.99
CA GLU A 111 -8.19 3.02 6.84
C GLU A 111 -7.55 1.89 7.65
N ALA A 112 -8.23 1.45 8.70
CA ALA A 112 -7.73 0.42 9.60
C ALA A 112 -7.91 -0.97 8.98
N TYR A 113 -6.81 -1.69 8.75
CA TYR A 113 -6.86 -3.14 8.57
C TYR A 113 -6.62 -3.87 9.90
N SER A 114 -7.10 -5.11 9.99
CA SER A 114 -7.10 -5.92 11.23
C SER A 114 -7.66 -5.18 12.45
N PRO A 115 -8.82 -4.50 12.37
CA PRO A 115 -9.34 -3.66 13.46
C PRO A 115 -9.66 -4.43 14.74
N LEU A 116 -9.80 -5.77 14.65
CA LEU A 116 -10.03 -6.66 15.78
C LEU A 116 -8.75 -7.35 16.30
N GLY A 117 -7.57 -6.94 15.84
CA GLY A 117 -6.28 -7.42 16.37
C GLY A 117 -5.71 -8.69 15.73
N ASN A 118 -6.25 -9.09 14.57
CA ASN A 118 -5.96 -10.32 13.83
C ASN A 118 -6.15 -11.60 14.68
N ASN A 119 -6.30 -12.77 14.04
CA ASN A 119 -6.32 -14.02 14.78
C ASN A 119 -4.89 -14.37 15.23
N GLN A 120 -4.55 -14.05 16.48
CA GLN A 120 -3.21 -14.31 17.02
C GLN A 120 -2.99 -15.78 17.41
N THR A 121 -4.06 -16.54 17.64
CA THR A 121 -3.99 -17.94 18.10
C THR A 121 -4.23 -18.96 16.97
N GLY A 122 -4.72 -18.54 15.81
CA GLY A 122 -5.00 -19.42 14.67
C GLY A 122 -6.20 -20.35 14.89
N GLU A 123 -7.00 -20.10 15.93
CA GLU A 123 -8.21 -20.86 16.23
C GLU A 123 -9.37 -20.31 15.41
N VAL A 124 -10.06 -21.18 14.67
CA VAL A 124 -11.20 -20.86 13.79
C VAL A 124 -12.50 -21.33 14.43
#